data_AF-A0A1V6S5H3-F1
#
_entry.id   AF-A0A1V6S5H3-F1
#
_cell.length_a   1.000
_cell.length_b   1.000
_cell.length_c   1.000
_cell.angle_alpha   90.00
_cell.angle_beta   90.00
_cell.angle_gamma   90.00
#
_symmetry.space_group_name_H-M   'P 1'
#
loop_
_entity.id
_entity.type
_entity.pdbx_description
1 polymer ?
#
loop_
_entity_poly.entity_id
_entity_poly.type
_entity_poly.pdbx_seq_one_letter_code
_entity_poly.pdbx_strand_id
1 'polypeptide(L)'
;MSQGCSSVPCFLDYCEKMQGEHDLVPGDYVKYLVWEKVPGEPLTEEFFWSLDPLVREDIRAKFHVAFEEMLRCGVKPQESRISKIIYDQSTDNVRISGFRRGWPIRDKLEWSDTRYIAYMLA
;
A
#
# COMPACT_ATOMS: atom_id res chain seq x y z
N MET A 1 -15.49 11.12 10.99
CA MET A 1 -15.02 10.89 9.62
C MET A 1 -13.67 11.56 9.49
N SER A 2 -12.58 10.79 9.54
CA SER A 2 -11.24 11.33 9.25
C SER A 2 -11.26 11.90 7.84
N GLN A 3 -10.73 13.11 7.65
CA GLN A 3 -10.37 13.66 6.34
C GLN A 3 -9.69 12.54 5.53
N GLY A 4 -10.39 12.01 4.52
CA GLY A 4 -10.08 10.73 3.89
C GLY A 4 -8.71 10.76 3.22
N CYS A 5 -7.84 9.83 3.58
CA CYS A 5 -6.56 9.66 2.91
C CYS A 5 -6.84 9.16 1.48
N SER A 6 -6.58 9.98 0.46
CA SER A 6 -6.89 9.61 -0.93
C SER A 6 -5.86 8.66 -1.54
N SER A 7 -4.68 8.60 -0.94
CA SER A 7 -3.55 7.77 -1.35
C SER A 7 -3.61 6.31 -0.90
N VAL A 8 -4.57 5.94 -0.06
CA VAL A 8 -4.75 4.56 0.39
C VAL A 8 -6.18 4.10 0.10
N PRO A 9 -6.39 2.85 -0.36
CA PRO A 9 -7.74 2.30 -0.48
C PRO A 9 -8.50 2.38 0.85
N CYS A 10 -9.79 2.67 0.80
CA CYS A 10 -10.59 2.71 2.02
C CYS A 10 -10.67 1.33 2.66
N PHE A 11 -10.48 1.26 3.98
CA PHE A 11 -10.81 0.06 4.74
C PHE A 11 -12.33 -0.08 4.80
N LEU A 12 -12.85 -1.22 4.36
CA LEU A 12 -14.29 -1.46 4.28
C LEU A 12 -14.79 -2.26 5.48
N ASP A 13 -14.15 -3.40 5.78
CA ASP A 13 -14.57 -4.28 6.87
C ASP A 13 -13.50 -5.32 7.22
N TYR A 14 -13.73 -6.09 8.29
CA TYR A 14 -12.98 -7.30 8.60
C TYR A 14 -13.89 -8.44 9.04
N CYS A 15 -13.44 -9.68 8.82
CA CYS A 15 -14.09 -10.87 9.34
C CYS A 15 -13.07 -11.70 10.11
N GLU A 16 -13.44 -12.17 11.29
CA GLU A 16 -12.65 -13.10 12.08
C GLU A 16 -13.37 -14.45 12.14
N LYS A 17 -12.65 -15.54 11.88
CA LYS A 17 -13.19 -16.90 11.87
C LYS A 17 -12.25 -17.83 12.62
N MET A 18 -12.82 -18.70 13.47
CA MET A 18 -12.07 -19.78 14.11
C MET A 18 -11.69 -20.85 13.07
N GLN A 19 -10.44 -21.28 13.11
CA GLN A 19 -9.84 -22.27 12.22
C GLN A 19 -10.13 -23.69 12.73
N GLY A 20 -10.52 -24.57 11.82
CA GLY A 20 -10.82 -25.97 12.10
C GLY A 20 -9.57 -26.85 12.22
N GLU A 21 -9.79 -28.12 12.56
CA GLU A 21 -8.73 -29.14 12.78
C GLU A 21 -7.82 -29.39 11.56
N HIS A 22 -8.25 -29.00 10.36
CA HIS A 22 -7.51 -29.21 9.12
C HIS A 22 -7.06 -27.90 8.45
N ASP A 23 -7.26 -26.77 9.11
CA ASP A 23 -6.78 -25.47 8.64
C ASP A 23 -5.30 -25.27 9.03
N LEU A 24 -4.68 -24.18 8.56
CA LEU A 24 -3.25 -23.91 8.75
C LEU A 24 -2.83 -23.80 10.21
N VAL A 25 -3.71 -23.23 11.06
CA VAL A 25 -3.47 -23.10 12.50
C VAL A 25 -4.72 -23.57 13.26
N PRO A 26 -4.86 -24.89 13.50
CA PRO A 26 -6.01 -25.45 14.20
C PRO A 26 -6.25 -24.83 15.58
N GLY A 27 -7.50 -24.51 15.89
CA GLY A 27 -7.90 -23.94 17.18
C GLY A 27 -7.61 -22.45 17.36
N ASP A 28 -6.97 -21.79 16.39
CA ASP A 28 -6.74 -20.34 16.38
C ASP A 28 -7.76 -19.63 15.45
N TYR A 29 -7.58 -18.35 15.15
CA TYR A 29 -8.44 -17.58 14.25
C TYR A 29 -7.70 -17.05 13.03
N VAL A 30 -8.45 -16.85 11.95
CA VAL A 30 -8.03 -16.11 10.75
C VAL A 30 -8.81 -14.80 10.67
N LYS A 31 -8.09 -13.70 10.39
CA LYS A 31 -8.68 -12.37 10.18
C LYS A 31 -8.55 -11.97 8.72
N TYR A 32 -9.67 -11.78 8.06
CA TYR A 32 -9.77 -11.24 6.71
C TYR A 32 -9.97 -9.73 6.80
N LEU A 33 -9.22 -8.97 6.00
CA LEU A 33 -9.37 -7.53 5.88
C LEU A 33 -9.87 -7.21 4.47
N VAL A 34 -10.94 -6.42 4.38
CA VAL A 34 -11.54 -6.01 3.12
C VAL A 34 -11.23 -4.54 2.88
N TRP A 35 -10.66 -4.26 1.72
CA TRP A 35 -10.29 -2.93 1.27
C TRP A 35 -11.03 -2.61 -0.03
N GLU A 36 -11.25 -1.33 -0.27
CA GLU A 36 -11.76 -0.83 -1.54
C GLU A 36 -10.91 -1.33 -2.72
N LYS A 37 -11.56 -1.84 -3.77
CA LYS A 37 -10.89 -2.08 -5.05
C LYS A 37 -10.81 -0.77 -5.81
N VAL A 38 -9.64 -0.16 -5.78
CA VAL A 38 -9.34 1.06 -6.53
C VAL A 38 -8.95 0.74 -7.99
N PRO A 39 -9.14 1.68 -8.94
CA PRO A 39 -8.63 1.57 -10.31
C PRO A 39 -7.10 1.41 -10.35
N GLY A 40 -6.63 0.78 -11.42
CA GLY A 40 -5.22 0.50 -11.65
C GLY A 40 -4.78 -0.89 -11.20
N GLU A 41 -3.54 -1.21 -11.51
CA GLU A 41 -2.92 -2.50 -11.23
C GLU A 41 -1.67 -2.33 -10.35
N PRO A 42 -1.38 -3.32 -9.49
CA PRO A 42 -0.11 -3.35 -8.77
C PRO A 42 1.07 -3.32 -9.76
N LEU A 43 2.04 -2.45 -9.50
CA LEU A 43 3.27 -2.42 -10.29
C LEU A 43 4.06 -3.73 -10.10
N THR A 44 4.69 -4.18 -11.19
CA THR A 44 5.78 -5.16 -11.14
C THR A 44 7.07 -4.48 -11.52
N GLU A 45 8.21 -5.07 -11.14
CA GLU A 45 9.52 -4.55 -11.53
C GLU A 45 9.66 -4.56 -13.06
N GLU A 46 9.25 -5.65 -13.71
CA GLU A 46 9.33 -5.79 -15.16
C GLU A 46 8.52 -4.71 -15.88
N PHE A 47 7.29 -4.46 -15.41
CA PHE A 47 6.45 -3.43 -15.98
C PHE A 47 7.04 -2.04 -15.73
N PHE A 48 7.38 -1.71 -14.48
CA PHE A 48 7.93 -0.40 -14.12
C PHE A 48 9.19 -0.07 -14.93
N TRP A 49 10.14 -0.99 -15.02
CA TRP A 49 11.41 -0.76 -15.74
C TRP A 49 11.28 -0.79 -17.26
N SER A 50 10.17 -1.33 -17.80
CA SER A 50 9.86 -1.24 -19.22
C SER A 50 9.33 0.14 -19.65
N LEU A 51 8.93 0.99 -18.69
CA LEU A 51 8.37 2.32 -18.97
C LEU A 51 9.45 3.33 -19.38
N ASP A 52 9.01 4.33 -20.16
CA ASP A 52 9.83 5.47 -20.52
C ASP A 52 10.41 6.15 -19.25
N PRO A 53 11.68 6.61 -19.28
CA PRO A 53 12.29 7.30 -18.14
C PRO A 53 11.43 8.42 -17.56
N LEU A 54 10.76 9.23 -18.38
CA LEU A 54 9.93 10.33 -17.90
C LEU A 54 8.68 9.84 -17.15
N VAL A 55 8.10 8.74 -17.60
CA VAL A 55 6.95 8.11 -16.92
C VAL A 55 7.39 7.52 -15.58
N ARG A 56 8.58 6.92 -15.50
CA ARG A 56 9.13 6.42 -14.22
C ARG A 56 9.39 7.56 -13.23
N GLU A 57 9.92 8.69 -13.68
CA GLU A 57 10.10 9.88 -12.82
C GLU A 57 8.76 10.41 -12.31
N ASP A 58 7.74 10.44 -13.16
CA ASP A 58 6.40 10.88 -12.75
C ASP A 58 5.76 9.94 -11.72
N ILE A 59 5.85 8.62 -11.92
CA ILE A 59 5.40 7.62 -10.94
C ILE A 59 6.13 7.81 -9.60
N ARG A 60 7.44 8.07 -9.61
CA ARG A 60 8.21 8.34 -8.38
C ARG A 60 7.70 9.58 -7.65
N ALA A 61 7.50 10.68 -8.37
CA ALA A 61 6.99 11.91 -7.80
C ALA A 61 5.60 11.71 -7.16
N LYS A 62 4.70 10.99 -7.83
CA LYS A 62 3.36 10.68 -7.31
C LYS A 62 3.40 9.71 -6.14
N PHE A 63 4.28 8.71 -6.18
CA PHE A 63 4.51 7.82 -5.05
C PHE A 63 4.99 8.60 -3.82
N HIS A 64 5.91 9.54 -3.97
CA HIS A 64 6.38 10.40 -2.86
C HIS A 64 5.22 11.19 -2.25
N VAL A 65 4.44 11.91 -3.07
CA VAL A 65 3.26 12.66 -2.60
C VAL A 65 2.27 11.74 -1.89
N ALA A 66 2.00 10.56 -2.45
CA ALA A 66 1.09 9.59 -1.88
C ALA A 66 1.56 9.03 -0.53
N PHE A 67 2.88 8.79 -0.42
CA PHE A 67 3.50 8.30 0.80
C PHE A 67 3.41 9.34 1.91
N GLU A 68 3.69 10.61 1.62
CA GLU A 68 3.57 11.69 2.59
C GLU A 68 2.12 11.91 3.05
N GLU A 69 1.14 11.82 2.15
CA GLU A 69 -0.28 11.88 2.53
C GLU A 69 -0.65 10.73 3.46
N MET A 70 -0.27 9.50 3.11
CA MET A 70 -0.49 8.32 3.94
C MET A 70 0.06 8.51 5.36
N LEU A 71 1.29 9.02 5.48
CA LEU A 71 1.91 9.32 6.78
C LEU A 71 1.12 10.38 7.56
N ARG A 72 0.69 11.45 6.90
CA ARG A 72 -0.12 12.52 7.51
C ARG A 72 -1.45 12.01 8.05
N CYS A 73 -2.02 11.01 7.37
CA CYS A 73 -3.24 10.33 7.79
C CYS A 73 -3.02 9.30 8.90
N GLY A 74 -1.79 9.16 9.41
CA GLY A 74 -1.47 8.21 10.48
C GLY A 74 -1.47 6.75 10.03
N VAL A 75 -1.35 6.51 8.72
CA VAL A 75 -1.25 5.16 8.13
C VAL A 75 0.21 4.86 7.83
N LYS A 76 0.60 3.59 7.96
CA LYS A 76 1.96 3.14 7.64
C LYS A 76 1.97 1.85 6.85
N PRO A 77 2.87 1.74 5.85
CA PRO A 77 3.03 0.53 5.09
C PRO A 77 3.71 -0.53 5.96
N GLN A 78 3.26 -1.78 5.84
CA GLN A 78 3.96 -2.89 6.48
C GLN A 78 5.00 -3.50 5.53
N GLU A 79 4.64 -3.62 4.26
CA GLU A 79 5.50 -4.19 3.23
C GLU A 79 5.96 -3.06 2.31
N SER A 80 7.28 -2.80 2.27
CA SER A 80 7.87 -1.96 1.22
C SER A 80 8.20 -2.86 0.04
N ARG A 81 7.30 -2.91 -0.93
CA ARG A 81 7.43 -3.70 -2.17
C ARG A 81 6.78 -2.94 -3.31
N ILE A 82 7.34 -3.04 -4.50
CA ILE A 82 6.78 -2.38 -5.70
C ILE A 82 5.33 -2.80 -5.95
N SER A 83 4.99 -4.06 -5.65
CA SER A 83 3.64 -4.62 -5.78
C SER A 83 2.61 -4.06 -4.80
N LYS A 84 3.00 -3.14 -3.90
CA LYS A 84 2.07 -2.39 -3.04
C LYS A 84 1.72 -1.03 -3.62
N ILE A 85 2.39 -0.60 -4.69
CA ILE A 85 2.08 0.60 -5.45
C ILE A 85 1.09 0.20 -6.54
N ILE A 86 -0.11 0.77 -6.49
CA ILE A 86 -1.16 0.58 -7.49
C ILE A 86 -1.07 1.77 -8.43
N TYR A 87 -0.81 1.50 -9.71
CA TYR A 87 -0.74 2.53 -10.75
C TYR A 87 -1.92 2.40 -11.70
N ASP A 88 -2.68 3.49 -11.83
CA ASP A 88 -3.77 3.61 -12.79
C ASP A 88 -3.29 4.39 -14.01
N GLN A 89 -2.95 3.68 -15.08
CA GLN A 89 -2.50 4.26 -16.34
C GLN A 89 -3.54 5.20 -16.99
N SER A 90 -4.83 5.02 -16.70
CA SER A 90 -5.89 5.81 -17.34
C SER A 90 -6.01 7.21 -16.73
N THR A 91 -5.72 7.34 -15.44
CA THR A 91 -5.77 8.60 -14.70
C THR A 91 -4.40 9.10 -14.26
N ASP A 92 -3.37 8.31 -14.54
CA ASP A 92 -1.99 8.53 -14.14
C ASP A 92 -1.87 8.70 -12.61
N ASN A 93 -2.66 7.94 -11.85
CA ASN A 93 -2.75 8.05 -10.39
C ASN A 93 -2.01 6.90 -9.70
N VAL A 94 -1.46 7.19 -8.52
CA VAL A 94 -0.72 6.23 -7.68
C VAL A 94 -1.39 6.11 -6.32
N ARG A 95 -1.64 4.88 -5.89
CA ARG A 95 -2.12 4.56 -4.54
C ARG A 95 -1.23 3.51 -3.88
N ILE A 96 -1.23 3.49 -2.55
CA ILE A 96 -0.41 2.61 -1.73
C ILE A 96 -1.33 1.61 -1.00
N SER A 97 -0.93 0.35 -0.95
CA SER A 97 -1.64 -0.74 -0.27
C SER A 97 -0.70 -1.50 0.70
N GLY A 98 -1.16 -2.64 1.24
CA GLY A 98 -0.29 -3.52 2.04
C GLY A 98 -0.14 -3.11 3.50
N PHE A 99 -1.21 -2.62 4.11
CA PHE A 99 -1.28 -2.25 5.53
C PHE A 99 -1.71 -3.47 6.37
N ARG A 100 -0.99 -3.84 7.45
CA ARG A 100 -1.53 -4.83 8.41
C ARG A 100 -1.38 -4.50 9.91
N ARG A 101 -0.98 -3.30 10.31
CA ARG A 101 -0.85 -2.99 11.76
C ARG A 101 -1.96 -2.11 12.30
N GLY A 102 -2.58 -2.61 13.37
CA GLY A 102 -3.42 -1.85 14.28
C GLY A 102 -2.62 -0.83 15.10
N TRP A 103 -3.33 0.22 15.46
CA TRP A 103 -2.96 1.34 16.32
C TRP A 103 -2.31 0.94 17.67
N PRO A 104 -1.45 1.78 18.30
CA PRO A 104 -0.85 2.99 17.80
C PRO A 104 0.55 2.76 17.22
N ILE A 105 0.87 3.59 16.25
CA ILE A 105 2.21 3.77 15.73
C ILE A 105 3.04 4.52 16.79
N ARG A 106 4.11 3.90 17.31
CA ARG A 106 4.99 4.53 18.32
C ARG A 106 6.14 5.34 17.71
N ASP A 107 6.53 5.03 16.47
CA ASP A 107 7.63 5.72 15.80
C ASP A 107 7.10 6.83 14.88
N LYS A 108 7.78 7.96 14.76
CA LYS A 108 7.51 8.92 13.67
C LYS A 108 8.21 8.39 12.42
N LEU A 109 7.47 7.87 11.45
CA LEU A 109 8.05 7.54 10.15
C LEU A 109 7.97 8.81 9.32
N GLU A 110 9.12 9.27 8.85
CA GLU A 110 9.22 10.42 7.97
C GLU A 110 9.62 9.94 6.56
N TRP A 111 9.42 10.80 5.58
CA TRP A 111 9.90 10.55 4.22
C TRP A 111 11.44 10.51 4.19
N SER A 112 11.97 9.68 3.31
CA SER A 112 13.39 9.62 2.96
C SER A 112 13.51 8.97 1.58
N ASP A 113 14.47 9.40 0.76
CA ASP A 113 14.69 8.84 -0.58
C ASP A 113 15.06 7.35 -0.55
N THR A 114 15.49 6.83 0.60
CA THR A 114 15.64 5.38 0.83
C THR A 114 14.35 4.59 0.57
N ARG A 115 13.18 5.26 0.56
CA ARG A 115 11.90 4.68 0.15
C ARG A 115 11.86 4.29 -1.32
N TYR A 116 12.54 5.01 -2.21
CA TYR A 116 12.65 4.57 -3.60
C TYR A 116 13.37 3.24 -3.70
N ILE A 117 14.46 3.05 -2.95
CA ILE A 117 15.18 1.77 -2.89
C ILE A 117 14.29 0.69 -2.27
N ALA A 118 13.63 0.98 -1.14
CA ALA A 118 12.79 0.01 -0.44
C ALA A 118 11.60 -0.50 -1.27
N TYR A 119 11.16 0.29 -2.25
CA TYR A 119 10.07 -0.06 -3.18
C TYR A 119 10.56 -0.45 -4.58
N MET A 120 11.88 -0.63 -4.79
CA MET A 120 12.49 -0.97 -6.08
C MET A 120 12.19 0.05 -7.20
N LEU A 121 12.13 1.32 -6.84
CA LEU A 121 11.95 2.45 -7.77
C LEU A 121 13.28 3.12 -8.12
N ALA A 122 14.36 2.91 -7.36
CA ALA A 122 15.67 3.54 -7.56
C ALA A 122 16.51 2.81 -8.62
#